data_AF-A0A8J1ULL4-F1
#
_entry.id   AF-A0A8J1ULL4-F1
#
_cell.length_a   1.000
_cell.length_b   1.000
_cell.length_c   1.000
_cell.angle_alpha   90.00
_cell.angle_beta   90.00
_cell.angle_gamma   90.00
#
_symmetry.space_group_name_H-M   'P 1'
#
loop_
_entity.id
_entity.type
_entity.pdbx_description
1 polymer ?
#
loop_
_entity_poly.entity_id
_entity_poly.type
_entity_poly.pdbx_seq_one_letter_code
_entity_poly.pdbx_strand_id
1 'polypeptide(L)'
;MGSIKKILWRNNVPSLRTMNLNNNNHIMNHSETRFLVADYVKYRMQRQGYEYNCNQLPHPTRINQVLRILGDEFEQKYRSNFEDMRNQIHITPDTAQQCFLQIIAELFRDGVRWGRVIALFAFTGTIAAQCVEQEMPSLVDNIVDWSSNYVNTHLMSWINENGGWDGLIQFYEGGNKIQDQQWPSFKTIFSYAAGAVGIVTIGAFLAQKS
;
A
#
# COMPACT_ATOMS: atom_id res chain seq x y z
N MET A 1 13.38 -29.07 -17.20
CA MET A 1 12.30 -28.31 -16.51
C MET A 1 12.70 -26.85 -16.46
N GLY A 2 11.94 -26.00 -17.15
CA GLY A 2 12.40 -24.71 -17.66
C GLY A 2 12.35 -23.56 -16.66
N SER A 3 13.51 -22.99 -16.35
CA SER A 3 13.62 -21.56 -16.05
C SER A 3 13.69 -20.81 -17.38
N ILE A 4 12.64 -20.09 -17.76
CA ILE A 4 12.71 -19.13 -18.86
C ILE A 4 12.67 -17.73 -18.24
N LYS A 5 13.86 -17.19 -18.01
CA LYS A 5 14.08 -15.75 -17.85
C LYS A 5 13.73 -15.08 -19.17
N LYS A 6 12.82 -14.10 -19.18
CA LYS A 6 12.57 -13.25 -20.35
C LYS A 6 13.22 -11.89 -20.13
N ILE A 7 14.48 -11.81 -20.56
CA ILE A 7 15.20 -10.55 -20.78
C ILE A 7 14.58 -9.87 -21.99
N LEU A 8 14.14 -8.61 -21.88
CA LEU A 8 13.89 -7.77 -23.06
C LEU A 8 14.38 -6.32 -22.83
N TRP A 9 15.57 -6.10 -23.40
CA TRP A 9 16.17 -4.86 -23.92
C TRP A 9 16.78 -3.79 -23.01
N ARG A 10 17.92 -3.29 -23.51
CA ARG A 10 18.91 -2.37 -22.94
C ARG A 10 19.02 -1.15 -23.86
N ASN A 11 19.47 -0.02 -23.28
CA ASN A 11 20.04 1.19 -23.89
C ASN A 11 19.07 2.36 -24.15
N ASN A 12 19.12 3.42 -23.34
CA ASN A 12 20.02 4.56 -23.56
C ASN A 12 19.93 5.55 -22.38
N VAL A 13 21.05 5.93 -21.78
CA VAL A 13 21.14 6.90 -20.67
C VAL A 13 21.75 8.19 -21.19
N PRO A 14 21.08 9.33 -21.04
CA PRO A 14 21.76 10.62 -20.94
C PRO A 14 21.72 11.14 -19.49
N SER A 15 22.83 11.77 -19.11
CA SER A 15 23.24 12.24 -17.79
C SER A 15 22.30 13.23 -17.09
N LEU A 16 22.33 13.14 -15.76
CA LEU A 16 21.71 14.02 -14.78
C LEU A 16 22.11 15.50 -14.95
N ARG A 17 21.12 16.40 -14.84
CA ARG A 17 21.35 17.79 -14.43
C ARG A 17 20.50 18.08 -13.19
N THR A 18 21.19 18.52 -12.16
CA THR A 18 20.73 18.87 -10.82
C THR A 18 19.68 20.00 -10.84
N MET A 19 18.59 19.84 -10.10
CA MET A 19 17.82 20.97 -9.54
C MET A 19 17.40 20.56 -8.12
N ASN A 20 18.13 21.08 -7.13
CA ASN A 20 17.83 22.32 -6.39
C ASN A 20 16.80 22.05 -5.29
N LEU A 21 17.34 21.73 -4.10
CA LEU A 21 16.62 21.70 -2.84
C LEU A 21 16.29 23.15 -2.47
N ASN A 22 15.10 23.63 -2.85
CA ASN A 22 14.58 24.85 -2.26
C ASN A 22 13.41 24.50 -1.34
N ASN A 23 13.73 24.59 -0.06
CA ASN A 23 12.87 24.61 1.10
C ASN A 23 11.66 25.53 0.89
N ASN A 24 10.44 24.97 1.01
CA ASN A 24 9.19 25.64 1.38
C ASN A 24 8.13 24.55 1.49
N ASN A 25 7.58 24.31 2.70
CA ASN A 25 6.44 23.45 3.03
C ASN A 25 5.57 23.04 1.83
N HIS A 26 6.02 22.03 1.08
CA HIS A 26 5.39 21.64 -0.18
C HIS A 26 4.21 20.75 0.15
N ILE A 27 3.01 21.33 0.10
CA ILE A 27 1.77 20.57 0.21
C ILE A 27 1.69 19.69 -1.04
N MET A 28 1.82 18.37 -0.87
CA MET A 28 1.70 17.47 -2.00
C MET A 28 0.33 17.60 -2.64
N ASN A 29 0.30 17.77 -3.96
CA ASN A 29 -0.95 17.78 -4.72
C ASN A 29 -1.43 16.33 -4.99
N HIS A 30 -2.66 16.19 -5.50
CA HIS A 30 -3.27 14.88 -5.77
C HIS A 30 -2.41 13.97 -6.68
N SER A 31 -1.73 14.55 -7.67
CA SER A 31 -0.86 13.79 -8.58
C SER A 31 0.41 13.26 -7.91
N GLU A 32 0.95 13.97 -6.92
CA GLU A 32 2.13 13.56 -6.17
C GLU A 32 1.81 12.42 -5.19
N THR A 33 0.66 12.46 -4.52
CA THR A 33 0.19 11.35 -3.68
C THR A 33 0.00 10.06 -4.49
N ARG A 34 -0.62 10.17 -5.68
CA ARG A 34 -0.77 9.03 -6.58
C ARG A 34 0.58 8.46 -7.01
N PHE A 35 1.56 9.32 -7.26
CA PHE A 35 2.92 8.89 -7.57
C PHE A 35 3.57 8.12 -6.42
N LEU A 36 3.45 8.57 -5.17
CA LEU A 36 3.98 7.83 -4.02
C LEU A 36 3.39 6.41 -3.93
N VAL A 37 2.08 6.28 -4.10
CA VAL A 37 1.38 4.99 -4.03
C VAL A 37 1.80 4.09 -5.20
N ALA A 38 1.78 4.61 -6.43
CA ALA A 38 2.16 3.86 -7.62
C ALA A 38 3.63 3.38 -7.55
N ASP A 39 4.52 4.23 -7.07
CA ASP A 39 5.92 3.90 -6.85
C ASP A 39 6.10 2.77 -5.84
N TYR A 40 5.39 2.82 -4.71
CA TYR A 40 5.45 1.78 -3.68
C TYR A 40 4.89 0.45 -4.21
N VAL A 41 3.74 0.47 -4.88
CA VAL A 41 3.14 -0.73 -5.49
C VAL A 41 4.09 -1.35 -6.51
N LYS A 42 4.68 -0.54 -7.39
CA LYS A 42 5.69 -1.00 -8.35
C LYS A 42 6.88 -1.66 -7.66
N TYR A 43 7.45 -1.00 -6.64
CA TYR A 43 8.55 -1.53 -5.86
C TYR A 43 8.21 -2.90 -5.26
N ARG A 44 7.04 -3.02 -4.65
CA ARG A 44 6.54 -4.25 -4.02
C ARG A 44 6.38 -5.39 -5.01
N MET A 45 5.78 -5.11 -6.17
CA MET A 45 5.61 -6.09 -7.24
C MET A 45 6.96 -6.60 -7.77
N GLN A 46 7.91 -5.69 -7.99
CA GLN A 46 9.26 -6.05 -8.44
C GLN A 46 9.98 -6.97 -7.43
N ARG A 47 9.81 -6.73 -6.12
CA ARG A 47 10.37 -7.61 -5.08
C ARG A 47 9.82 -9.03 -5.11
N GLN A 48 8.59 -9.21 -5.55
CA GLN A 48 7.93 -10.50 -5.69
C GLN A 48 8.14 -11.15 -7.07
N GLY A 49 8.92 -10.50 -7.94
CA GLY A 49 9.21 -11.00 -9.28
C GLY A 49 8.17 -10.65 -10.34
N TYR A 50 7.21 -9.78 -10.02
CA TYR A 50 6.23 -9.26 -10.98
C TYR A 50 6.74 -8.00 -11.67
N GLU A 51 6.64 -7.94 -13.00
CA GLU A 51 6.85 -6.71 -13.75
C GLU A 51 5.54 -5.92 -13.85
N TYR A 52 5.45 -4.85 -13.08
CA TYR A 52 4.35 -3.88 -13.18
C TYR A 52 4.79 -2.68 -14.01
N ASN A 53 4.22 -2.58 -15.21
CA ASN A 53 4.47 -1.49 -16.14
C ASN A 53 3.46 -0.36 -15.91
N CYS A 54 3.64 0.38 -14.83
CA CYS A 54 3.09 1.72 -14.75
C CYS A 54 3.88 2.63 -15.72
N ASN A 55 3.18 3.39 -16.56
CA ASN A 55 3.75 4.43 -17.43
C ASN A 55 4.83 5.25 -16.72
N GLN A 56 5.81 5.78 -17.45
CA GLN A 56 7.00 6.51 -16.96
C GLN A 56 6.75 7.28 -15.65
N LEU A 57 6.95 6.59 -14.51
CA LEU A 57 6.85 7.22 -13.21
C LEU A 57 8.07 8.14 -13.05
N PRO A 58 7.89 9.31 -12.40
CA PRO A 58 9.01 10.15 -11.99
C PRO A 58 10.07 9.36 -11.22
N HIS A 59 11.29 9.90 -11.17
CA HIS A 59 12.35 9.30 -10.37
C HIS A 59 11.97 9.29 -8.87
N PRO A 60 12.16 8.16 -8.16
CA PRO A 60 11.82 8.08 -6.73
C PRO A 60 12.59 9.12 -5.92
N THR A 61 11.86 9.87 -5.10
CA THR A 61 12.41 10.86 -4.17
C THR A 61 12.91 10.20 -2.87
N ARG A 62 13.46 11.00 -1.95
CA ARG A 62 13.80 10.54 -0.60
C ARG A 62 12.57 9.99 0.15
N ILE A 63 11.41 10.59 -0.03
CA ILE A 63 10.14 10.15 0.59
C ILE A 63 9.80 8.74 0.10
N ASN A 64 9.91 8.49 -1.21
CA ASN A 64 9.69 7.15 -1.78
C ASN A 64 10.63 6.12 -1.16
N GLN A 65 11.91 6.45 -1.03
CA GLN A 65 12.91 5.53 -0.44
C GLN A 65 12.59 5.21 1.03
N VAL A 66 12.27 6.23 1.82
CA VAL A 66 11.92 6.06 3.24
C VAL A 66 10.63 5.22 3.39
N LEU A 67 9.61 5.47 2.56
CA LEU A 67 8.39 4.65 2.52
C LEU A 67 8.70 3.18 2.28
N ARG A 68 9.56 2.89 1.30
CA ARG A 68 9.96 1.50 0.97
C ARG A 68 10.67 0.82 2.13
N ILE A 69 11.63 1.51 2.77
CA ILE A 69 12.37 0.98 3.92
C ILE A 69 11.42 0.70 5.09
N LEU A 70 10.63 1.69 5.48
CA LEU A 70 9.69 1.56 6.59
C LEU A 70 8.61 0.51 6.31
N GLY A 71 8.13 0.41 5.07
CA GLY A 71 7.18 -0.61 4.66
C GLY A 71 7.76 -2.02 4.74
N ASP A 72 9.03 -2.19 4.35
CA ASP A 72 9.72 -3.47 4.46
C ASP A 72 9.95 -3.88 5.93
N GLU A 73 10.37 -2.94 6.78
CA GLU A 73 10.49 -3.15 8.22
C GLU A 73 9.13 -3.48 8.86
N PHE A 74 8.08 -2.79 8.43
CA PHE A 74 6.71 -2.97 8.89
C PHE A 74 6.23 -4.40 8.60
N GLU A 75 6.35 -4.84 7.36
CA GLU A 75 5.94 -6.19 6.97
C GLU A 75 6.79 -7.28 7.61
N GLN A 76 8.09 -7.05 7.78
CA GLN A 76 8.94 -8.02 8.47
C GLN A 76 8.50 -8.16 9.93
N LYS A 77 8.18 -7.05 10.61
CA LYS A 77 7.70 -7.05 12.00
C LYS A 77 6.35 -7.76 12.13
N TYR A 78 5.44 -7.57 11.18
CA TYR A 78 4.08 -8.11 11.22
C TYR A 78 3.84 -9.25 10.22
N ARG A 79 4.89 -10.02 9.89
CA ARG A 79 4.83 -11.03 8.81
C ARG A 79 3.67 -12.01 8.95
N SER A 80 3.49 -12.60 10.14
CA SER A 80 2.41 -13.56 10.41
C SER A 80 1.02 -12.95 10.20
N ASN A 81 0.87 -11.68 10.57
CA ASN A 81 -0.37 -10.93 10.40
C ASN A 81 -0.70 -10.67 8.92
N PHE A 82 0.31 -10.38 8.09
CA PHE A 82 0.13 -10.23 6.64
C PHE A 82 -0.22 -11.55 5.95
N GLU A 83 0.42 -12.66 6.35
CA GLU A 83 0.11 -13.99 5.81
C GLU A 83 -1.33 -14.40 6.16
N ASP A 84 -1.74 -14.23 7.43
CA ASP A 84 -3.12 -14.48 7.87
C ASP A 84 -4.14 -13.64 7.10
N MET A 85 -3.82 -12.37 6.87
CA MET A 85 -4.66 -11.43 6.13
C MET A 85 -4.82 -11.87 4.67
N ARG A 86 -3.71 -12.17 3.97
CA ARG A 86 -3.73 -12.63 2.58
C ARG A 86 -4.62 -13.87 2.41
N ASN A 87 -4.61 -14.77 3.39
CA ASN A 87 -5.44 -15.98 3.37
C ASN A 87 -6.94 -15.72 3.64
N GLN A 88 -7.28 -14.65 4.36
CA GLN A 88 -8.67 -14.31 4.70
C GLN A 88 -9.34 -13.43 3.64
N ILE A 89 -8.58 -12.53 3.01
CA ILE A 89 -9.09 -11.62 2.00
C ILE A 89 -9.33 -12.38 0.70
N HIS A 90 -10.60 -12.57 0.37
CA HIS A 90 -11.04 -13.01 -0.94
C HIS A 90 -11.54 -11.80 -1.71
N ILE A 91 -10.72 -11.30 -2.64
CA ILE A 91 -11.10 -10.19 -3.50
C ILE A 91 -11.79 -10.74 -4.75
N THR A 92 -12.98 -10.24 -5.03
CA THR A 92 -13.59 -10.35 -6.36
C THR A 92 -13.64 -8.97 -6.99
N PRO A 93 -13.63 -8.84 -8.33
CA PRO A 93 -13.69 -7.54 -9.00
C PRO A 93 -14.85 -6.67 -8.52
N ASP A 94 -16.01 -7.27 -8.25
CA ASP A 94 -17.23 -6.57 -7.83
C ASP A 94 -17.17 -6.05 -6.38
N THR A 95 -16.41 -6.72 -5.51
CA THR A 95 -16.33 -6.39 -4.07
C THR A 95 -15.01 -5.72 -3.67
N ALA A 96 -14.02 -5.70 -4.58
CA ALA A 96 -12.66 -5.24 -4.34
C ALA A 96 -12.61 -3.85 -3.71
N GLN A 97 -13.32 -2.89 -4.30
CA GLN A 97 -13.31 -1.50 -3.84
C GLN A 97 -13.87 -1.38 -2.42
N GLN A 98 -15.05 -1.96 -2.17
CA GLN A 98 -15.72 -1.85 -0.88
C GLN A 98 -14.92 -2.51 0.22
N CYS A 99 -14.43 -3.73 -0.03
CA CYS A 99 -13.59 -4.47 0.90
C CYS A 99 -12.31 -3.69 1.23
N PHE A 100 -11.62 -3.18 0.21
CA PHE A 100 -10.41 -2.38 0.37
C PHE A 100 -10.66 -1.11 1.21
N LEU A 101 -11.69 -0.31 0.85
CA LEU A 101 -12.01 0.95 1.53
C LEU A 101 -12.47 0.75 2.98
N GLN A 102 -13.13 -0.38 3.29
CA GLN A 102 -13.53 -0.67 4.67
C GLN A 102 -12.35 -1.04 5.56
N ILE A 103 -11.43 -1.87 5.06
CA ILE A 103 -10.24 -2.26 5.82
C ILE A 103 -9.40 -1.03 6.16
N ILE A 104 -9.22 -0.11 5.20
CA ILE A 104 -8.47 1.13 5.46
C ILE A 104 -9.23 2.07 6.38
N ALA A 105 -10.56 2.19 6.27
CA ALA A 105 -11.35 3.00 7.20
C ALA A 105 -11.20 2.49 8.64
N GLU A 106 -11.17 1.18 8.81
CA GLU A 106 -10.97 0.54 10.09
C GLU A 106 -9.54 0.73 10.63
N LEU A 107 -8.54 0.65 9.76
CA LEU A 107 -7.14 0.93 10.12
C LEU A 107 -6.96 2.32 10.74
N PHE A 108 -7.76 3.31 10.30
CA PHE A 108 -7.69 4.69 10.79
C PHE A 108 -8.79 5.06 11.79
N ARG A 109 -9.60 4.10 12.27
CA ARG A 109 -10.73 4.35 13.19
C ARG A 109 -10.32 5.18 14.43
N ASP A 110 -9.20 4.82 15.07
CA ASP A 110 -8.73 5.52 16.28
C ASP A 110 -7.78 6.70 15.98
N GLY A 111 -7.76 7.17 14.73
CA GLY A 111 -6.95 8.32 14.31
C GLY A 111 -5.74 7.97 13.44
N VAL A 112 -5.10 9.03 12.93
CA VAL A 112 -4.00 8.97 11.96
C VAL A 112 -2.65 9.13 12.66
N ARG A 113 -1.69 8.28 12.28
CA ARG A 113 -0.28 8.30 12.75
C ARG A 113 0.62 7.77 11.65
N TRP A 114 1.89 8.15 11.61
CA TRP A 114 2.83 7.69 10.58
C TRP A 114 2.91 6.15 10.47
N GLY A 115 2.90 5.44 11.61
CA GLY A 115 2.81 3.98 11.63
C GLY A 115 1.61 3.42 10.85
N ARG A 116 0.42 4.04 10.98
CA ARG A 116 -0.82 3.67 10.26
C ARG A 116 -0.82 4.15 8.79
N VAL A 117 -0.03 5.17 8.45
CA VAL A 117 0.21 5.54 7.06
C VAL A 117 1.10 4.50 6.39
N ILE A 118 2.24 4.14 6.97
CA ILE A 118 3.16 3.11 6.45
C ILE A 118 2.43 1.77 6.22
N ALA A 119 1.65 1.39 7.22
CA ALA A 119 0.67 0.32 7.22
C ALA A 119 -0.24 0.27 5.98
N LEU A 120 -0.87 1.40 5.63
CA LEU A 120 -1.72 1.52 4.45
C LEU A 120 -0.93 1.19 3.18
N PHE A 121 0.29 1.72 3.01
CA PHE A 121 1.12 1.44 1.84
C PHE A 121 1.48 -0.05 1.74
N ALA A 122 1.91 -0.66 2.84
CA ALA A 122 2.21 -2.09 2.90
C ALA A 122 0.98 -2.96 2.55
N PHE A 123 -0.19 -2.58 3.06
CA PHE A 123 -1.46 -3.21 2.73
C PHE A 123 -1.80 -3.08 1.24
N THR A 124 -1.75 -1.86 0.69
CA THR A 124 -1.96 -1.58 -0.74
C THR A 124 -1.05 -2.44 -1.63
N GLY A 125 0.24 -2.51 -1.32
CA GLY A 125 1.19 -3.33 -2.08
C GLY A 125 0.89 -4.82 -2.01
N THR A 126 0.44 -5.31 -0.85
CA THR A 126 0.05 -6.73 -0.67
C THR A 126 -1.19 -7.08 -1.49
N ILE A 127 -2.21 -6.24 -1.45
CA ILE A 127 -3.45 -6.46 -2.20
C ILE A 127 -3.23 -6.37 -3.70
N ALA A 128 -2.43 -5.39 -4.15
CA ALA A 128 -2.11 -5.24 -5.55
C ALA A 128 -1.37 -6.48 -6.11
N ALA A 129 -0.41 -7.02 -5.34
CA ALA A 129 0.25 -8.28 -5.68
C ALA A 129 -0.72 -9.47 -5.76
N GLN A 130 -1.61 -9.59 -4.77
CA GLN A 130 -2.62 -10.64 -4.74
C GLN A 130 -3.55 -10.58 -5.97
N CYS A 131 -3.92 -9.39 -6.43
CA CYS A 131 -4.70 -9.24 -7.67
C CYS A 131 -3.95 -9.77 -8.90
N VAL A 132 -2.63 -9.55 -9.00
CA VAL A 132 -1.82 -10.08 -10.10
C VAL A 132 -1.74 -11.61 -10.02
N GLU A 133 -1.55 -12.18 -8.82
CA GLU A 133 -1.53 -13.62 -8.58
C GLU A 133 -2.84 -14.31 -8.96
N GLN A 134 -3.97 -13.62 -8.76
CA GLN A 134 -5.31 -14.11 -9.08
C GLN A 134 -5.76 -13.76 -10.50
N GLU A 135 -4.83 -13.43 -11.40
CA GLU A 135 -5.09 -13.11 -12.81
C GLU A 135 -6.03 -11.89 -13.02
N MET A 136 -6.03 -10.95 -12.07
CA MET A 136 -6.78 -9.69 -12.11
C MET A 136 -5.87 -8.44 -12.14
N PRO A 137 -4.88 -8.33 -13.04
CA PRO A 137 -3.95 -7.20 -13.07
C PRO A 137 -4.62 -5.85 -13.35
N SER A 138 -5.81 -5.83 -13.95
CA SER A 138 -6.59 -4.61 -14.19
C SER A 138 -7.05 -3.92 -12.88
N LEU A 139 -7.11 -4.65 -11.76
CA LEU A 139 -7.46 -4.07 -10.47
C LEU A 139 -6.32 -3.26 -9.84
N VAL A 140 -5.08 -3.43 -10.29
CA VAL A 140 -3.92 -2.78 -9.69
C VAL A 140 -4.00 -1.26 -9.79
N ASP A 141 -4.36 -0.74 -10.97
CA ASP A 141 -4.52 0.71 -11.18
C ASP A 141 -5.66 1.26 -10.32
N ASN A 142 -6.76 0.51 -10.18
CA ASN A 142 -7.86 0.87 -9.30
C ASN A 142 -7.43 0.93 -7.84
N ILE A 143 -6.62 -0.03 -7.36
CA ILE A 143 -6.08 -0.04 -6.00
C ILE A 143 -5.20 1.18 -5.74
N VAL A 144 -4.36 1.56 -6.71
CA VAL A 144 -3.55 2.79 -6.65
C VAL A 144 -4.45 4.02 -6.55
N ASP A 145 -5.49 4.09 -7.37
CA ASP A 145 -6.44 5.21 -7.39
C ASP A 145 -7.24 5.30 -6.08
N TRP A 146 -7.77 4.20 -5.57
CA TRP A 146 -8.51 4.16 -4.30
C TRP A 146 -7.63 4.56 -3.12
N SER A 147 -6.40 4.03 -3.07
CA SER A 147 -5.45 4.36 -2.01
C SER A 147 -5.06 5.83 -2.04
N SER A 148 -4.69 6.34 -3.22
CA SER A 148 -4.28 7.75 -3.36
C SER A 148 -5.43 8.71 -3.10
N ASN A 149 -6.65 8.38 -3.53
CA ASN A 149 -7.84 9.15 -3.20
C ASN A 149 -8.09 9.16 -1.68
N TYR A 150 -8.01 8.01 -1.01
CA TYR A 150 -8.20 7.93 0.44
C TYR A 150 -7.18 8.79 1.20
N VAL A 151 -5.90 8.72 0.83
CA VAL A 151 -4.84 9.55 1.42
C VAL A 151 -5.17 11.04 1.25
N ASN A 152 -5.53 11.46 0.03
CA ASN A 152 -5.83 12.85 -0.27
C ASN A 152 -7.07 13.37 0.48
N THR A 153 -8.13 12.55 0.58
CA THR A 153 -9.41 12.96 1.17
C THR A 153 -9.40 12.89 2.70
N HIS A 154 -8.74 11.89 3.29
CA HIS A 154 -8.87 11.61 4.73
C HIS A 154 -7.59 11.84 5.53
N LEU A 155 -6.41 11.71 4.91
CA LEU A 155 -5.14 11.72 5.65
C LEU A 155 -4.35 13.02 5.43
N MET A 156 -4.59 13.73 4.33
CA MET A 156 -3.77 14.87 3.93
C MET A 156 -3.78 16.03 4.93
N SER A 157 -4.91 16.32 5.59
CA SER A 157 -4.95 17.36 6.65
C SER A 157 -3.97 17.03 7.77
N TRP A 158 -4.05 15.82 8.30
CA TRP A 158 -3.16 15.36 9.37
C TRP A 158 -1.71 15.30 8.90
N ILE A 159 -1.44 14.84 7.68
CA ILE A 159 -0.09 14.81 7.10
C ILE A 159 0.50 16.22 7.07
N ASN A 160 -0.25 17.21 6.60
CA ASN A 160 0.21 18.60 6.54
C ASN A 160 0.43 19.19 7.94
N GLU A 161 -0.44 18.89 8.89
CA GLU A 161 -0.30 19.29 10.31
C GLU A 161 0.94 18.66 10.98
N ASN A 162 1.44 17.53 10.45
CA ASN A 162 2.58 16.78 10.98
C ASN A 162 3.84 16.91 10.10
N GLY A 163 4.03 18.08 9.48
CA GLY A 163 5.24 18.40 8.72
C GLY A 163 5.23 17.96 7.26
N GLY A 164 4.04 17.66 6.70
CA GLY A 164 3.90 17.12 5.36
C GLY A 164 4.56 15.76 5.22
N TRP A 165 4.85 15.35 3.98
CA TRP A 165 5.55 14.09 3.75
C TRP A 165 7.02 14.10 4.21
N ASP A 166 7.63 15.27 4.39
CA ASP A 166 8.94 15.39 5.04
C ASP A 166 8.88 15.00 6.52
N GLY A 167 7.71 15.13 7.16
CA GLY A 167 7.45 14.60 8.50
C GLY A 167 7.67 13.08 8.61
N LEU A 168 7.46 12.33 7.53
CA LEU A 168 7.78 10.89 7.50
C LEU A 168 9.30 10.63 7.53
N ILE A 169 10.08 11.48 6.86
CA ILE A 169 11.55 11.40 6.90
C ILE A 169 12.03 11.69 8.33
N GLN A 170 11.49 12.73 8.97
CA GLN A 170 11.81 13.04 10.36
C GLN A 170 11.40 11.91 11.31
N PHE A 171 10.25 11.27 11.07
CA PHE A 171 9.83 10.09 11.82
C PHE A 171 10.86 8.94 11.71
N TYR A 172 11.34 8.66 10.51
CA TYR A 172 12.37 7.64 10.24
C TYR A 172 13.71 7.98 10.91
N GLU A 173 14.20 9.21 10.72
CA GLU A 173 15.50 9.65 11.22
C GLU A 173 15.53 9.84 12.73
N GLY A 174 14.40 10.19 13.34
CA GLY A 174 14.25 10.34 14.79
C GLY A 174 14.41 9.03 15.58
N GLY A 175 14.71 7.91 14.92
CA GLY A 175 14.87 6.61 15.57
C GLY A 175 13.58 6.12 16.24
N ASN A 176 12.43 6.74 15.88
CA ASN A 176 11.12 6.22 16.21
C ASN A 176 11.00 4.91 15.47
N LYS A 177 11.43 3.83 16.12
CA LYS A 177 11.08 2.47 15.70
C LYS A 177 9.58 2.49 15.49
N ILE A 178 9.08 1.71 14.54
CA ILE A 178 7.67 1.33 14.50
C ILE A 178 7.39 0.71 15.88
N GLN A 179 7.05 1.57 16.85
CA GLN A 179 6.97 1.24 18.27
C GLN A 179 5.88 0.18 18.37
N ASP A 180 5.76 -0.46 19.53
CA ASP A 180 4.65 -1.38 19.82
C ASP A 180 3.28 -0.68 19.91
N GLN A 181 3.11 0.40 19.14
CA GLN A 181 1.87 0.86 18.53
C GLN A 181 1.32 -0.31 17.72
N GLN A 182 0.67 -1.18 18.46
CA GLN A 182 0.03 -2.41 18.05
C GLN A 182 -0.73 -2.14 16.77
N TRP A 183 -0.28 -2.76 15.68
CA TRP A 183 -1.18 -2.96 14.56
C TRP A 183 -2.47 -3.53 15.13
N PRO A 184 -3.64 -2.90 14.92
CA PRO A 184 -4.88 -3.45 15.43
C PRO A 184 -4.98 -4.86 14.85
N SER A 185 -5.14 -5.88 15.71
CA SER A 185 -5.16 -7.27 15.25
C SER A 185 -6.03 -7.35 14.02
N PHE A 186 -5.50 -7.83 12.88
CA PHE A 186 -6.31 -7.92 11.67
C PHE A 186 -7.57 -8.73 11.93
N LYS A 187 -7.56 -9.69 12.87
CA LYS A 187 -8.77 -10.39 13.31
C LYS A 187 -9.84 -9.42 13.81
N THR A 188 -9.46 -8.35 14.51
CA THR A 188 -10.33 -7.28 14.96
C THR A 188 -10.81 -6.43 13.78
N ILE A 189 -9.90 -6.00 12.90
CA ILE A 189 -10.22 -5.21 11.70
C ILE A 189 -11.19 -5.98 10.78
N PHE A 190 -10.89 -7.25 10.47
CA PHE A 190 -11.74 -8.15 9.71
C PHE A 190 -12.98 -8.58 10.46
N SER A 191 -12.98 -8.70 11.80
CA SER A 191 -14.22 -8.98 12.53
C SER A 191 -15.22 -7.83 12.41
N TYR A 192 -14.73 -6.58 12.44
CA TYR A 192 -15.57 -5.41 12.25
C TYR A 192 -16.00 -5.26 10.79
N ALA A 193 -15.10 -5.52 9.83
CA ALA A 193 -15.43 -5.48 8.40
C ALA A 193 -16.38 -6.62 7.97
N ALA A 194 -16.20 -7.84 8.51
CA ALA A 194 -17.07 -8.99 8.25
C ALA A 194 -18.48 -8.85 8.86
N GLY A 195 -18.64 -8.00 9.87
CA GLY A 195 -19.97 -7.62 10.37
C GLY A 195 -20.72 -6.64 9.46
N ALA A 196 -20.01 -5.90 8.59
CA ALA A 196 -20.58 -4.89 7.70
C ALA A 196 -20.67 -5.35 6.23
N VAL A 197 -19.79 -6.26 5.81
CA VAL A 197 -19.82 -6.94 4.52
C VAL A 197 -19.75 -8.42 4.82
N GLY A 198 -20.71 -9.20 4.35
CA GLY A 198 -20.66 -10.65 4.40
C GLY A 198 -19.45 -11.19 3.64
N ILE A 199 -18.25 -11.02 4.19
CA ILE A 199 -17.06 -11.76 3.83
C ILE A 199 -17.37 -13.17 4.28
N VAL A 200 -17.79 -13.98 3.31
CA VAL A 200 -18.02 -15.40 3.48
C VAL A 200 -16.73 -15.97 4.04
N THR A 201 -16.70 -16.24 5.33
CA THR A 201 -15.84 -17.30 5.85
C THR A 201 -16.37 -18.54 5.14
N ILE A 202 -15.65 -19.00 4.12
CA ILE A 202 -15.95 -20.29 3.49
C ILE A 202 -15.76 -21.32 4.60
N GLY A 203 -16.87 -21.66 5.24
CA GLY A 203 -16.88 -22.38 6.51
C GLY A 203 -18.27 -22.73 7.01
N ALA A 204 -19.34 -22.05 6.58
CA ALA A 204 -20.69 -22.47 6.93
C ALA A 204 -21.75 -21.95 5.96
N PHE A 205 -22.00 -22.69 4.87
CA PHE A 205 -23.38 -22.82 4.36
C PHE A 205 -23.52 -24.18 3.66
N LEU A 206 -23.55 -25.22 4.49
CA LEU A 206 -24.16 -26.49 4.09
C LEU A 206 -25.68 -26.31 4.03
N ALA A 207 -26.26 -26.85 2.96
CA ALA A 207 -27.57 -27.49 2.94
C ALA A 207 -28.80 -26.68 3.38
N GLN A 208 -29.50 -26.10 2.40
CA GLN A 208 -30.95 -26.12 2.26
C GLN A 208 -31.26 -25.54 0.86
N LYS A 209 -32.02 -26.15 -0.05
CA LYS A 209 -33.09 -27.14 0.07
C LYS A 209 -33.31 -27.71 -1.35
N SER A 210 -33.25 -29.03 -1.50
CA SER A 210 -33.91 -29.76 -2.59
C SER A 210 -35.35 -30.03 -2.20
#